data_AF-A0A5Y4YNT1-F1
#
_entry.id   AF-A0A5Y4YNT1-F1
#
_cell.length_a   1.000
_cell.length_b   1.000
_cell.length_c   1.000
_cell.angle_alpha   90.00
_cell.angle_beta   90.00
_cell.angle_gamma   90.00
#
_symmetry.space_group_name_H-M   'P 1'
#
loop_
_entity.id
_entity.type
_entity.pdbx_description
1 polymer ?
#
loop_
_entity_poly.entity_id
_entity_poly.type
_entity_poly.pdbx_seq_one_letter_code
_entity_poly.pdbx_strand_id
1 'polypeptide(L)'
;MEKLKNFLSLKNIEDTQIYKELKCAKNEALILRELCRNYVVSISSINAFTLLSTIFGNDKYLYLDALEDLKKLIERGFVNQNSSFFKSLENNKTQTLTLALLQSELSLSEYFLEFLEAKPRLNFEKQEAYADYLEYLKDEFVRIQLYERLSFIQKSAYNSEIKNQIKLYEKHIKERLKKSKFYNVLADIFKEYNLEHKE
;
A
#
# COMPACT_ATOMS: atom_id res chain seq x y z
N MET A 1 -13.13 -5.90 -12.90
CA MET A 1 -13.17 -7.38 -12.71
C MET A 1 -12.56 -8.19 -13.85
N GLU A 2 -12.77 -7.85 -15.13
CA GLU A 2 -12.17 -8.59 -16.25
C GLU A 2 -10.63 -8.64 -16.21
N LYS A 3 -9.99 -7.52 -15.85
CA LYS A 3 -8.53 -7.46 -15.61
C LYS A 3 -8.04 -8.51 -14.60
N LEU A 4 -8.77 -8.70 -13.50
CA LEU A 4 -8.43 -9.68 -12.47
C LEU A 4 -8.63 -11.12 -12.98
N LYS A 5 -9.73 -11.40 -13.68
CA LYS A 5 -9.96 -12.70 -14.30
C LYS A 5 -8.81 -13.05 -15.26
N ASN A 6 -8.40 -12.12 -16.11
CA ASN A 6 -7.26 -12.29 -17.03
C ASN A 6 -5.94 -12.50 -16.28
N PHE A 7 -5.74 -11.78 -15.17
CA PHE A 7 -4.56 -11.96 -14.33
C PHE A 7 -4.49 -13.35 -13.71
N LEU A 8 -5.63 -13.97 -13.38
CA LEU A 8 -5.70 -15.32 -12.80
C LEU A 8 -5.68 -16.44 -13.85
N SER A 9 -6.18 -16.21 -15.06
CA SER A 9 -6.38 -17.27 -16.06
C SER A 9 -5.25 -17.40 -17.09
N LEU A 10 -4.55 -16.30 -17.43
CA LEU A 10 -3.51 -16.33 -18.47
C LEU A 10 -2.26 -17.09 -18.01
N LYS A 11 -1.79 -18.03 -18.84
CA LYS A 11 -0.56 -18.80 -18.60
C LYS A 11 0.62 -17.87 -18.38
N ASN A 12 0.85 -16.96 -19.33
CA ASN A 12 1.91 -15.96 -19.22
C ASN A 12 1.44 -14.78 -18.39
N ILE A 13 2.13 -14.51 -17.29
CA ILE A 13 1.81 -13.39 -16.42
C ILE A 13 2.16 -12.04 -17.04
N GLU A 14 3.19 -12.01 -17.90
CA GLU A 14 3.74 -10.80 -18.50
C GLU A 14 2.78 -10.16 -19.50
N ASP A 15 1.90 -10.96 -20.09
CA ASP A 15 0.88 -10.51 -21.04
C ASP A 15 -0.29 -9.79 -20.34
N THR A 16 -0.43 -9.97 -19.02
CA THR A 16 -1.54 -9.43 -18.26
C THR A 16 -1.43 -7.91 -18.12
N GLN A 17 -2.57 -7.22 -18.20
CA GLN A 17 -2.62 -5.77 -17.99
C GLN A 17 -2.16 -5.38 -16.57
N ILE A 18 -2.51 -6.19 -15.56
CA ILE A 18 -2.13 -5.97 -14.16
C ILE A 18 -0.61 -6.00 -13.99
N TYR A 19 0.10 -6.95 -14.62
CA TYR A 19 1.56 -6.99 -14.59
C TYR A 19 2.19 -5.71 -15.15
N LYS A 20 1.69 -5.25 -16.31
CA LYS A 20 2.18 -4.03 -16.97
C LYS A 20 1.95 -2.78 -16.11
N GLU A 21 0.85 -2.73 -15.37
CA GLU A 21 0.52 -1.62 -14.45
C GLU A 21 1.35 -1.67 -13.16
N LEU A 22 1.66 -2.86 -12.62
CA LEU A 22 2.40 -3.02 -11.35
C LEU A 22 3.88 -2.67 -11.45
N LYS A 23 4.51 -2.79 -12.63
CA LYS A 23 5.95 -2.56 -12.83
C LYS A 23 6.79 -3.33 -11.79
N CYS A 24 6.44 -4.60 -11.61
CA CYS A 24 7.06 -5.52 -10.66
C CYS A 24 7.89 -6.59 -11.39
N ALA A 25 8.73 -7.31 -10.65
CA ALA A 25 9.42 -8.47 -11.21
C ALA A 25 8.44 -9.61 -11.47
N LYS A 26 8.81 -10.54 -12.36
CA LYS A 26 7.97 -11.71 -12.68
C LYS A 26 7.60 -12.53 -11.44
N ASN A 27 8.57 -12.78 -10.55
CA ASN A 27 8.35 -13.51 -9.29
C ASN A 27 7.39 -12.76 -8.36
N GLU A 28 7.59 -11.45 -8.19
CA GLU A 28 6.67 -10.58 -7.42
C GLU A 28 5.23 -10.71 -7.96
N ALA A 29 5.07 -10.72 -9.28
CA ALA A 29 3.76 -10.88 -9.90
C ALA A 29 3.14 -12.27 -9.66
N LEU A 30 3.95 -13.33 -9.71
CA LEU A 30 3.49 -14.70 -9.45
C LEU A 30 3.00 -14.85 -8.01
N ILE A 31 3.72 -14.25 -7.04
CA ILE A 31 3.32 -14.20 -5.63
C ILE A 31 1.97 -13.50 -5.48
N LEU A 32 1.80 -12.32 -6.09
CA LEU A 32 0.53 -11.59 -6.05
C LEU A 32 -0.62 -12.36 -6.71
N ARG A 33 -0.35 -13.05 -7.83
CA ARG A 33 -1.34 -13.90 -8.51
C ARG A 33 -1.83 -15.01 -7.60
N GLU A 34 -0.94 -15.68 -6.89
CA GLU A 34 -1.30 -16.77 -6.00
C GLU A 34 -2.07 -16.27 -4.77
N LEU A 35 -1.68 -15.13 -4.20
CA LEU A 35 -2.47 -14.46 -3.16
C LEU A 35 -3.87 -14.10 -3.65
N CYS A 36 -4.01 -13.59 -4.88
CA CYS A 36 -5.32 -13.35 -5.48
C CYS A 36 -6.13 -14.63 -5.67
N ARG A 37 -5.51 -15.75 -6.08
CA ARG A 37 -6.19 -17.05 -6.21
C ARG A 37 -6.79 -17.48 -4.88
N ASN A 38 -5.99 -17.41 -3.81
CA ASN A 38 -6.45 -17.72 -2.46
C ASN A 38 -7.59 -16.79 -2.02
N TYR A 39 -7.45 -15.49 -2.27
CA TYR A 39 -8.46 -14.50 -1.90
C TYR A 39 -9.82 -14.76 -2.56
N VAL A 40 -9.86 -15.07 -3.86
CA VAL A 40 -11.12 -15.32 -4.59
C VAL A 40 -11.81 -16.62 -4.18
N VAL A 41 -11.11 -17.55 -3.53
CA VAL A 41 -11.69 -18.77 -2.93
C VAL A 41 -11.91 -18.63 -1.41
N SER A 42 -11.99 -17.38 -0.92
CA SER A 42 -12.26 -17.03 0.48
C SER A 42 -11.16 -17.42 1.48
N ILE A 43 -9.90 -17.52 1.03
CA ILE A 43 -8.73 -17.64 1.89
C ILE A 43 -8.12 -16.25 2.07
N SER A 44 -8.32 -15.65 3.24
CA SER A 44 -7.90 -14.26 3.54
C SER A 44 -6.41 -14.13 3.87
N SER A 45 -5.79 -15.18 4.42
CA SER A 45 -4.36 -15.23 4.72
C SER A 45 -3.76 -16.60 4.41
N ILE A 46 -2.47 -16.62 4.12
CA ILE A 46 -1.69 -17.83 3.89
C ILE A 46 -0.30 -17.68 4.49
N ASN A 47 0.25 -18.77 5.03
CA ASN A 47 1.63 -18.78 5.50
C ASN A 47 2.62 -18.60 4.33
N ALA A 48 3.67 -17.80 4.55
CA ALA A 48 4.65 -17.48 3.53
C ALA A 48 5.40 -18.69 2.97
N PHE A 49 5.80 -19.65 3.82
CA PHE A 49 6.41 -20.89 3.34
C PHE A 49 5.45 -21.63 2.41
N THR A 50 4.21 -21.86 2.84
CA THR A 50 3.20 -22.53 2.00
C THR A 50 2.99 -21.81 0.66
N LEU A 51 2.91 -20.48 0.67
CA LEU A 51 2.75 -19.67 -0.53
C LEU A 51 3.92 -19.84 -1.51
N LEU A 52 5.15 -19.64 -1.04
CA LEU A 52 6.34 -19.69 -1.90
C LEU A 52 6.61 -21.10 -2.41
N SER A 53 6.41 -22.11 -1.56
CA SER A 53 6.54 -23.52 -1.91
C SER A 53 5.54 -23.96 -2.99
N THR A 54 4.30 -23.45 -2.97
CA THR A 54 3.31 -23.74 -4.01
C THR A 54 3.72 -23.16 -5.37
N ILE A 55 4.37 -21.99 -5.39
CA ILE A 55 4.73 -21.30 -6.64
C ILE A 55 6.04 -21.82 -7.22
N PHE A 56 7.07 -21.99 -6.38
CA PHE A 56 8.45 -22.26 -6.81
C PHE A 56 8.92 -23.69 -6.52
N GLY A 57 8.11 -24.49 -5.80
CA GLY A 57 8.45 -25.84 -5.38
C GLY A 57 9.29 -25.89 -4.10
N ASN A 58 9.47 -27.11 -3.60
CA ASN A 58 10.25 -27.39 -2.39
C ASN A 58 11.65 -27.94 -2.67
N ASP A 59 11.96 -28.23 -3.93
CA ASP A 59 13.23 -28.80 -4.31
C ASP A 59 14.37 -27.81 -4.04
N LYS A 60 15.42 -28.28 -3.37
CA LYS A 60 16.65 -27.52 -3.10
C LYS A 60 16.42 -26.13 -2.47
N TYR A 61 15.34 -25.93 -1.72
CA TYR A 61 15.03 -24.67 -1.04
C TYR A 61 14.83 -23.46 -1.97
N LEU A 62 14.36 -23.66 -3.22
CA LEU A 62 14.13 -22.59 -4.19
C LEU A 62 13.22 -21.45 -3.68
N TYR A 63 12.30 -21.76 -2.76
CA TYR A 63 11.45 -20.75 -2.12
C TYR A 63 12.24 -19.70 -1.32
N LEU A 64 13.47 -19.99 -0.88
CA LEU A 64 14.32 -19.03 -0.19
C LEU A 64 14.77 -17.89 -1.10
N ASP A 65 15.00 -18.18 -2.39
CA ASP A 65 15.40 -17.16 -3.37
C ASP A 65 14.28 -16.14 -3.61
N ALA A 66 13.02 -16.59 -3.49
CA ALA A 66 11.83 -15.75 -3.65
C ALA A 66 11.48 -14.90 -2.41
N LEU A 67 12.17 -15.09 -1.27
CA LEU A 67 11.91 -14.29 -0.06
C LEU A 67 12.22 -12.81 -0.27
N GLU A 68 13.23 -12.49 -1.08
CA GLU A 68 13.58 -11.11 -1.39
C GLU A 68 12.48 -10.43 -2.24
N ASP A 69 11.85 -11.18 -3.15
CA ASP A 69 10.71 -10.69 -3.93
C ASP A 69 9.47 -10.47 -3.04
N LEU A 70 9.20 -11.40 -2.11
CA LEU A 70 8.13 -11.23 -1.12
C LEU A 70 8.37 -9.98 -0.24
N LYS A 71 9.60 -9.80 0.24
CA LYS A 71 9.96 -8.64 1.05
C LYS A 71 9.72 -7.33 0.30
N LYS A 72 10.10 -7.25 -0.98
CA LYS A 72 9.82 -6.07 -1.82
C LYS A 72 8.32 -5.81 -1.98
N LEU A 73 7.48 -6.85 -2.07
CA LEU A 73 6.02 -6.68 -2.14
C LEU A 73 5.44 -6.08 -0.85
N ILE A 74 5.96 -6.51 0.30
CA ILE A 74 5.61 -5.96 1.61
C ILE A 74 6.08 -4.50 1.70
N GLU A 75 7.33 -4.21 1.31
CA GLU A 75 7.88 -2.85 1.27
C GLU A 75 7.16 -1.93 0.27
N ARG A 76 6.49 -2.46 -0.76
CA ARG A 76 5.62 -1.70 -1.67
C ARG A 76 4.22 -1.49 -1.10
N GLY A 77 3.87 -2.19 -0.02
CA GLY A 77 2.55 -2.16 0.61
C GLY A 77 1.48 -2.93 -0.18
N PHE A 78 1.85 -3.86 -1.07
CA PHE A 78 0.88 -4.72 -1.77
C PHE A 78 0.45 -5.93 -0.92
N VAL A 79 1.32 -6.35 0.00
CA VAL A 79 1.13 -7.52 0.87
C VAL A 79 1.31 -7.08 2.31
N ASN A 80 0.36 -7.45 3.16
CA ASN A 80 0.44 -7.27 4.60
C ASN A 80 1.07 -8.51 5.22
N GLN A 81 2.05 -8.29 6.10
CA GLN A 81 2.58 -9.31 6.97
C GLN A 81 1.80 -9.28 8.29
N ASN A 82 0.94 -10.26 8.50
CA ASN A 82 0.23 -10.44 9.76
C ASN A 82 1.18 -11.15 10.74
N SER A 83 1.93 -10.37 11.52
CA SER A 83 2.73 -10.94 12.61
C SER A 83 1.87 -11.12 13.85
N SER A 84 1.57 -12.38 14.21
CA SER A 84 1.07 -12.74 15.55
C SER A 84 2.15 -12.64 16.64
N PHE A 85 3.41 -12.40 16.25
CA PHE A 85 4.54 -12.25 17.16
C PHE A 85 4.91 -10.77 17.26
N PHE A 86 4.30 -10.12 18.25
CA PHE A 86 4.65 -8.82 18.83
C PHE A 86 4.88 -7.67 17.84
N LYS A 87 3.94 -6.71 17.88
CA LYS A 87 4.29 -5.30 17.70
C LYS A 87 5.46 -5.01 18.64
N SER A 88 6.70 -5.05 18.14
CA SER A 88 7.80 -4.34 18.79
C SER A 88 7.48 -2.87 18.61
N LEU A 89 6.65 -2.40 19.52
CA LEU A 89 6.43 -1.03 19.89
C LEU A 89 7.79 -0.49 20.30
N GLU A 90 8.63 -0.14 19.33
CA GLU A 90 9.73 0.82 19.43
C GLU A 90 10.52 0.83 18.12
N ASN A 91 10.45 2.00 17.46
CA ASN A 91 11.33 2.47 16.39
C ASN A 91 11.09 1.91 14.98
N ASN A 92 11.06 2.84 14.04
CA ASN A 92 10.89 2.74 12.57
C ASN A 92 11.98 1.92 11.85
N LYS A 93 12.38 0.78 12.42
CA LYS A 93 13.33 -0.18 11.87
C LYS A 93 12.81 -1.58 12.14
N THR A 94 11.64 -1.92 11.61
CA THR A 94 11.30 -3.31 11.31
C THR A 94 12.24 -3.78 10.20
N GLN A 95 13.50 -4.06 10.55
CA GLN A 95 14.29 -5.04 9.84
C GLN A 95 13.61 -6.38 10.10
N THR A 96 12.49 -6.63 9.42
CA THR A 96 11.90 -7.96 9.33
C THR A 96 13.00 -8.89 8.83
N LEU A 97 13.51 -9.72 9.74
CA LEU A 97 14.50 -10.74 9.41
C LEU A 97 13.93 -11.54 8.24
N THR A 98 14.61 -11.55 7.09
CA THR A 98 14.08 -12.17 5.86
C THR A 98 13.67 -13.62 6.08
N LEU A 99 14.39 -14.35 6.93
CA LEU A 99 14.04 -15.73 7.29
C LEU A 99 12.80 -15.84 8.18
N ALA A 100 12.54 -14.85 9.04
CA ALA A 100 11.33 -14.82 9.86
C ALA A 100 10.07 -14.64 9.01
N LEU A 101 10.18 -14.11 7.78
CA LEU A 101 9.07 -14.02 6.84
C LEU A 101 8.47 -15.40 6.54
N LEU A 102 9.26 -16.48 6.51
CA LEU A 102 8.75 -17.84 6.26
C LEU A 102 7.67 -18.26 7.25
N GLN A 103 7.73 -17.77 8.48
CA GLN A 103 6.77 -18.09 9.54
C GLN A 103 5.61 -17.09 9.61
N SER A 104 5.60 -16.08 8.75
CA SER A 104 4.57 -15.05 8.75
C SER A 104 3.32 -15.46 7.98
N GLU A 105 2.17 -15.01 8.46
CA GLU A 105 0.95 -15.01 7.65
C GLU A 105 0.93 -13.78 6.74
N LEU A 106 0.54 -14.00 5.49
CA LEU A 106 0.49 -12.99 4.45
C LEU A 106 -0.95 -12.79 4.01
N SER A 107 -1.34 -11.55 3.77
CA SER A 107 -2.63 -11.20 3.19
C SER A 107 -2.48 -10.09 2.15
N LEU A 108 -3.43 -9.96 1.23
CA LEU A 108 -3.48 -8.81 0.34
C LEU A 108 -3.79 -7.55 1.14
N SER A 109 -3.09 -6.45 0.86
CA SER A 109 -3.43 -5.17 1.47
C SER A 109 -4.69 -4.58 0.86
N GLU A 110 -5.42 -3.78 1.63
CA GLU A 110 -6.57 -3.00 1.13
C GLU A 110 -6.17 -2.15 -0.08
N TYR A 111 -4.98 -1.52 -0.01
CA TYR A 111 -4.42 -0.77 -1.12
C TYR A 111 -4.34 -1.57 -2.42
N PHE A 112 -3.88 -2.83 -2.35
CA PHE A 112 -3.81 -3.66 -3.54
C PHE A 112 -5.20 -4.08 -4.02
N LEU A 113 -6.15 -4.34 -3.11
CA LEU A 113 -7.54 -4.64 -3.48
C LEU A 113 -8.20 -3.47 -4.21
N GLU A 114 -8.04 -2.24 -3.72
CA GLU A 114 -8.51 -1.03 -4.40
C GLU A 114 -7.91 -0.86 -5.79
N PHE A 115 -6.61 -1.18 -5.93
CA PHE A 115 -5.93 -1.20 -7.22
C PHE A 115 -6.54 -2.21 -8.18
N LEU A 116 -6.88 -3.43 -7.72
CA LEU A 116 -7.55 -4.45 -8.55
C LEU A 116 -8.95 -4.03 -8.99
N GLU A 117 -9.66 -3.29 -8.14
CA GLU A 117 -11.00 -2.75 -8.42
C GLU A 117 -10.97 -1.50 -9.32
N ALA A 118 -9.78 -0.99 -9.66
CA ALA A 118 -9.60 0.28 -10.36
C ALA A 118 -10.29 1.46 -9.68
N LYS A 119 -10.37 1.43 -8.34
CA LYS A 119 -10.91 2.55 -7.57
C LYS A 119 -10.00 3.77 -7.71
N PRO A 120 -10.57 4.99 -7.85
CA PRO A 120 -9.77 6.20 -7.86
C PRO A 120 -9.03 6.32 -6.54
N ARG A 121 -7.70 6.38 -6.61
CA ARG A 121 -6.80 6.36 -5.45
C ARG A 121 -6.92 7.60 -4.56
N LEU A 122 -7.45 8.68 -5.12
CA LEU A 122 -7.72 9.93 -4.42
C LEU A 122 -9.09 10.40 -4.88
N ASN A 123 -9.96 10.69 -3.92
CA ASN A 123 -11.24 11.31 -4.21
C ASN A 123 -11.05 12.83 -4.29
N PHE A 124 -11.23 13.40 -5.48
CA PHE A 124 -11.21 14.84 -5.74
C PHE A 124 -12.59 15.40 -6.10
N GLU A 125 -13.67 14.66 -5.86
CA GLU A 125 -15.04 15.00 -6.28
C GLU A 125 -15.48 16.36 -5.75
N LYS A 126 -15.04 16.75 -4.55
CA LYS A 126 -15.44 18.00 -3.92
C LYS A 126 -14.48 19.14 -4.27
N GLN A 127 -14.89 20.03 -5.16
CA GLN A 127 -14.12 21.24 -5.48
C GLN A 127 -14.64 22.50 -4.77
N GLU A 128 -15.74 22.37 -4.04
CA GLU A 128 -16.39 23.44 -3.29
C GLU A 128 -15.63 23.79 -2.00
N ALA A 129 -15.99 24.95 -1.43
CA ALA A 129 -15.54 25.35 -0.11
C ALA A 129 -15.92 24.25 0.91
N TYR A 130 -15.07 24.05 1.91
CA TYR A 130 -15.40 23.19 3.03
C TYR A 130 -16.62 23.76 3.78
N ALA A 131 -17.57 22.90 4.11
CA ALA A 131 -18.76 23.27 4.87
C ALA A 131 -18.40 23.61 6.33
N ASP A 132 -17.49 22.83 6.91
CA ASP A 132 -17.04 22.98 8.29
C ASP A 132 -15.59 22.47 8.47
N TYR A 133 -15.09 22.62 9.71
CA TYR A 133 -13.74 22.18 10.09
C TYR A 133 -13.59 20.65 10.10
N LEU A 134 -14.65 19.88 10.32
CA LEU A 134 -14.61 18.41 10.32
C LEU A 134 -14.39 17.88 8.91
N GLU A 135 -15.00 18.52 7.91
CA GLU A 135 -14.78 18.19 6.51
C GLU A 135 -13.32 18.46 6.09
N TYR A 136 -12.73 19.57 6.55
CA TYR A 136 -11.31 19.83 6.34
C TYR A 136 -10.41 18.81 7.03
N LEU A 137 -10.71 18.45 8.29
CA LEU A 137 -9.96 17.43 9.02
C LEU A 137 -9.98 16.08 8.32
N LYS A 138 -11.10 15.69 7.67
CA LYS A 138 -11.16 14.45 6.89
C LYS A 138 -10.13 14.43 5.76
N ASP A 139 -9.97 15.53 5.02
CA ASP A 139 -8.94 15.61 3.98
C ASP A 139 -7.53 15.60 4.60
N GLU A 140 -7.29 16.28 5.73
CA GLU A 140 -5.99 16.22 6.41
C GLU A 140 -5.66 14.80 6.93
N PHE A 141 -6.65 14.01 7.39
CA PHE A 141 -6.44 12.60 7.76
C PHE A 141 -6.05 11.75 6.55
N VAL A 142 -6.65 11.97 5.38
CA VAL A 142 -6.23 11.29 4.15
C VAL A 142 -4.79 11.67 3.79
N ARG A 143 -4.42 12.95 3.95
CA ARG A 143 -3.03 13.40 3.76
C ARG A 143 -2.06 12.69 4.72
N ILE A 144 -2.42 12.55 6.00
CA ILE A 144 -1.63 11.82 6.99
C ILE A 144 -1.46 10.35 6.59
N GLN A 145 -2.52 9.68 6.13
CA GLN A 145 -2.44 8.28 5.65
C GLN A 145 -1.47 8.14 4.46
N LEU A 146 -1.46 9.12 3.54
CA LEU A 146 -0.50 9.13 2.43
C LEU A 146 0.95 9.28 2.92
N TYR A 147 1.19 10.09 3.95
CA TYR A 147 2.52 10.25 4.57
C TYR A 147 2.95 9.02 5.38
N GLU A 148 2.04 8.43 6.15
CA GLU A 148 2.27 7.17 6.85
C GLU A 148 2.68 6.10 5.84
N ARG A 149 1.94 5.99 4.74
CA ARG A 149 2.28 5.08 3.66
C ARG A 149 3.64 5.40 3.02
N LEU A 150 3.94 6.68 2.77
CA LEU A 150 5.26 7.11 2.28
C LEU A 150 6.38 6.65 3.22
N SER A 151 6.14 6.65 4.54
CA SER A 151 7.12 6.23 5.55
C SER A 151 7.49 4.75 5.43
N PHE A 152 6.53 3.89 5.09
CA PHE A 152 6.78 2.46 4.87
C PHE A 152 7.53 2.17 3.57
N ILE A 153 7.29 2.97 2.52
CA ILE A 153 7.80 2.69 1.18
C ILE A 153 9.05 3.52 0.80
N GLN A 154 9.70 4.18 1.77
CA GLN A 154 10.75 5.20 1.55
C GLN A 154 11.87 4.73 0.59
N LYS A 155 12.22 3.45 0.59
CA LYS A 155 13.30 2.87 -0.24
C LYS A 155 12.83 2.26 -1.56
N SER A 156 11.51 2.20 -1.80
CA SER A 156 10.95 1.61 -3.01
C SER A 156 10.96 2.60 -4.19
N ALA A 157 11.01 2.08 -5.42
CA ALA A 157 10.80 2.88 -6.64
C ALA A 157 9.40 3.56 -6.66
N TYR A 158 8.46 3.04 -5.86
CA TYR A 158 7.09 3.51 -5.70
C TYR A 158 6.98 4.82 -4.88
N ASN A 159 8.05 5.22 -4.19
CA ASN A 159 8.15 6.47 -3.44
C ASN A 159 7.77 7.69 -4.30
N SER A 160 8.20 7.72 -5.56
CA SER A 160 7.91 8.82 -6.49
C SER A 160 6.41 9.01 -6.76
N GLU A 161 5.64 7.92 -6.85
CA GLU A 161 4.22 7.96 -7.14
C GLU A 161 3.41 8.46 -5.94
N ILE A 162 3.72 7.99 -4.73
CA ILE A 162 3.08 8.50 -3.50
C ILE A 162 3.44 9.96 -3.26
N LYS A 163 4.69 10.39 -3.50
CA LYS A 163 5.05 11.81 -3.44
C LYS A 163 4.21 12.67 -4.39
N ASN A 164 3.93 12.18 -5.59
CA ASN A 164 3.08 12.89 -6.54
C ASN A 164 1.61 12.94 -6.08
N GLN A 165 1.10 11.84 -5.52
CA GLN A 165 -0.24 11.79 -4.92
C GLN A 165 -0.38 12.79 -3.77
N ILE A 166 0.59 12.82 -2.85
CA ILE A 166 0.64 13.80 -1.75
C ILE A 166 0.60 15.22 -2.31
N LYS A 167 1.45 15.55 -3.29
CA LYS A 167 1.46 16.89 -3.90
C LYS A 167 0.12 17.28 -4.53
N LEU A 168 -0.52 16.36 -5.25
CA LEU A 168 -1.84 16.59 -5.85
C LEU A 168 -2.91 16.82 -4.79
N TYR A 169 -2.87 16.03 -3.71
CA TYR A 169 -3.82 16.12 -2.62
C TYR A 169 -3.63 17.39 -1.77
N GLU A 170 -2.39 17.79 -1.50
CA GLU A 170 -2.07 19.07 -0.86
C GLU A 170 -2.55 20.27 -1.70
N LYS A 171 -2.43 20.18 -3.03
CA LYS A 171 -2.95 21.22 -3.92
C LYS A 171 -4.47 21.29 -3.83
N HIS A 172 -5.15 20.16 -3.83
CA HIS A 172 -6.60 20.07 -3.66
C HIS A 172 -7.07 20.72 -2.35
N ILE A 173 -6.45 20.36 -1.22
CA ILE A 173 -6.77 20.95 0.09
C ILE A 173 -6.57 22.47 0.06
N LYS A 174 -5.44 22.95 -0.47
CA LYS A 174 -5.15 24.39 -0.60
C LYS A 174 -6.19 25.12 -1.44
N GLU A 175 -6.66 24.53 -2.53
CA GLU A 175 -7.67 25.12 -3.40
C GLU A 175 -9.04 25.21 -2.71
N ARG A 176 -9.44 24.19 -1.95
CA ARG A 176 -10.69 24.20 -1.17
C ARG A 176 -10.61 25.18 0.00
N LEU A 177 -9.49 25.21 0.73
CA LEU A 177 -9.25 26.16 1.83
C LEU A 177 -9.37 27.61 1.35
N LYS A 178 -8.82 27.96 0.17
CA LYS A 178 -8.94 29.32 -0.41
C LYS A 178 -10.39 29.76 -0.63
N LYS A 179 -11.29 28.83 -0.91
CA LYS A 179 -12.73 29.10 -1.10
C LYS A 179 -13.49 29.12 0.21
N SER A 180 -12.90 28.59 1.28
CA SER A 180 -13.53 28.39 2.57
C SER A 180 -13.42 29.64 3.43
N LYS A 181 -14.48 29.94 4.17
CA LYS A 181 -14.58 31.14 5.01
C LYS A 181 -14.22 30.90 6.47
N PHE A 182 -14.03 29.65 6.88
CA PHE A 182 -13.69 29.36 8.28
C PHE A 182 -12.19 29.46 8.53
N TYR A 183 -11.90 29.81 9.77
CA TYR A 183 -10.58 29.97 10.33
C TYR A 183 -9.83 28.64 10.37
N ASN A 184 -8.58 28.60 9.90
CA ASN A 184 -7.78 27.38 9.87
C ASN A 184 -7.30 27.03 11.29
N VAL A 185 -8.13 26.30 12.04
CA VAL A 185 -7.85 25.86 13.42
C VAL A 185 -6.53 25.10 13.52
N LEU A 186 -6.15 24.33 12.49
CA LEU A 186 -4.86 23.64 12.48
C LEU A 186 -3.68 24.61 12.41
N ALA A 187 -3.78 25.71 11.66
CA ALA A 187 -2.71 26.70 11.61
C ALA A 187 -2.46 27.35 12.98
N ASP A 188 -3.49 27.44 13.81
CA ASP A 188 -3.36 27.95 15.17
C ASP A 188 -2.81 26.92 16.14
N ILE A 189 -3.23 25.66 16.05
CA ILE A 189 -2.61 24.57 16.81
C ILE A 189 -1.12 24.48 16.47
N PHE A 190 -0.75 24.56 15.18
CA PHE A 190 0.64 24.55 14.76
C PHE A 190 1.42 25.75 15.32
N LYS A 191 0.83 26.95 15.37
CA LYS A 191 1.45 28.11 16.02
C LYS A 191 1.55 27.96 17.54
N GLU A 192 0.52 27.43 18.19
CA GLU A 192 0.46 27.24 19.64
C GLU A 192 1.55 26.26 20.11
N TYR A 193 1.76 25.19 19.35
CA TYR A 193 2.78 24.18 19.63
C TYR A 193 4.11 24.41 18.89
N ASN A 194 4.24 25.53 18.18
CA ASN A 194 5.44 25.92 17.44
C ASN A 194 5.92 24.85 16.43
N LEU A 195 4.96 24.14 15.82
CA LEU A 195 5.17 23.04 14.89
C LEU A 195 5.41 23.57 13.46
N GLU A 196 6.40 23.02 12.78
CA GLU A 196 6.65 23.32 11.37
C GLU A 196 5.70 22.52 10.46
N HIS A 197 5.47 22.99 9.21
CA HIS A 197 4.65 22.29 8.21
C HIS A 197 5.10 20.85 7.86
N LYS A 198 6.28 20.45 8.33
CA LYS A 198 6.90 19.14 8.11
C LYS A 198 6.64 18.16 9.27
N GLU A 199 6.25 18.69 10.43
CA GLU A 199 5.88 17.95 11.64
C GLU A 199 4.37 17.66 11.65
#